data_AF-A0A545UB14-F1
#
_entry.id   AF-A0A545UB14-F1
#
_cell.length_a   1.000
_cell.length_b   1.000
_cell.length_c   1.000
_cell.angle_alpha   90.00
_cell.angle_beta   90.00
_cell.angle_gamma   90.00
#
_symmetry.space_group_name_H-M   'P 1'
#
loop_
_entity.id
_entity.type
_entity.pdbx_description
1 polymer ?
#
loop_
_entity_poly.entity_id
_entity_poly.type
_entity_poly.pdbx_seq_one_letter_code
_entity_poly.pdbx_strand_id
1 'polypeptide(L)'
;MLKKLFLVASICLMSKTAFAAGVWHTSKIKMIYPLADGSVILTFKSDSASCTNAGIPKHYQLKVNSNGVTETALNNIYSIAMLAFSTGKNLTIYFDDSTSSCYINRMLIEDED
;
A
#
# COMPACT_ATOMS: atom_id res chain seq x y z
N MET A 1 -1.75 31.42 -39.12
CA MET A 1 -1.63 29.97 -38.86
C MET A 1 -0.65 29.60 -37.74
N LEU A 2 0.26 30.49 -37.32
CA LEU A 2 1.27 30.25 -36.27
C LEU A 2 0.71 30.06 -34.85
N LYS A 3 -0.47 30.63 -34.52
CA LYS A 3 -1.10 30.50 -33.19
C LYS A 3 -1.66 29.10 -32.89
N LYS A 4 -2.03 28.32 -33.92
CA LYS A 4 -2.55 26.94 -33.74
C LYS A 4 -1.43 25.92 -33.48
N LEU A 5 -0.20 26.23 -33.90
CA LEU A 5 0.97 25.37 -33.69
C LEU A 5 1.47 25.42 -32.24
N PHE A 6 1.29 26.57 -31.57
CA PHE A 6 1.67 26.74 -30.16
C PHE A 6 0.81 25.91 -29.19
N LEU A 7 -0.46 25.67 -29.53
CA LEU A 7 -1.38 24.91 -28.68
C LEU A 7 -1.08 23.40 -28.69
N VAL A 8 -0.63 22.86 -29.83
CA VAL A 8 -0.30 21.43 -29.98
C VAL A 8 1.05 21.11 -29.33
N ALA A 9 2.03 22.03 -29.40
CA ALA A 9 3.32 21.87 -28.74
C ALA A 9 3.23 21.87 -27.20
N SER A 10 2.21 22.51 -26.62
CA SER A 10 2.06 22.63 -25.16
C SER A 10 1.45 21.40 -24.47
N ILE A 11 0.83 20.48 -25.22
CA ILE A 11 0.19 19.27 -24.68
C ILE A 11 1.18 18.11 -24.48
N CYS A 12 2.28 18.08 -25.22
CA CYS A 12 3.30 17.02 -25.10
C CYS A 12 4.26 17.17 -23.91
N LEU A 13 4.22 18.30 -23.19
CA LEU A 13 5.15 18.60 -22.09
C LEU A 13 4.68 18.14 -20.69
N MET A 14 3.48 17.55 -20.58
CA MET A 14 2.91 17.15 -19.27
C MET A 14 2.83 15.64 -19.03
N SER A 15 3.49 14.83 -19.87
CA SER A 15 3.58 13.38 -19.66
C SER A 15 4.55 13.05 -18.52
N LYS A 16 4.21 13.40 -17.27
CA LYS A 16 4.86 12.78 -16.11
C LYS A 16 4.38 11.34 -16.05
N THR A 17 5.26 10.39 -16.35
CA THR A 17 5.05 9.00 -16.01
C THR A 17 5.13 8.89 -14.49
N ALA A 18 3.97 9.00 -13.83
CA ALA A 18 3.85 8.72 -12.41
C ALA A 18 4.04 7.22 -12.19
N PHE A 19 5.29 6.79 -12.03
CA PHE A 19 5.59 5.49 -11.47
C PHE A 19 5.38 5.62 -9.97
N ALA A 20 4.19 5.26 -9.49
CA ALA A 20 3.96 5.03 -8.07
C ALA A 20 4.88 3.85 -7.66
N ALA A 21 6.02 4.17 -7.07
CA ALA A 21 7.00 3.17 -6.65
C ALA A 21 6.53 2.61 -5.31
N GLY A 22 5.97 1.41 -5.30
CA GLY A 22 5.61 0.80 -4.03
C GLY A 22 6.86 0.52 -3.20
N VAL A 23 6.69 0.59 -1.87
CA VAL A 23 7.77 0.48 -0.91
C VAL A 23 7.59 -0.77 -0.06
N TRP A 24 8.69 -1.45 0.22
CA TRP A 24 8.73 -2.58 1.15
C TRP A 24 8.91 -2.10 2.59
N HIS A 25 8.18 -2.69 3.53
CA HIS A 25 8.32 -2.45 4.96
C HIS A 25 8.12 -3.74 5.75
N THR A 26 9.01 -3.98 6.71
CA THR A 26 9.02 -5.18 7.55
C THR A 26 8.91 -4.82 9.01
N SER A 27 7.93 -5.38 9.71
CA SER A 27 7.77 -5.25 11.16
C SER A 27 6.79 -6.31 11.67
N LYS A 28 6.77 -6.52 12.99
CA LYS A 28 5.65 -7.22 13.64
C LYS A 28 4.38 -6.40 13.56
N ILE A 29 3.26 -7.07 13.33
CA ILE A 29 1.93 -6.47 13.35
C ILE A 29 1.56 -6.11 14.80
N LYS A 30 1.04 -4.90 15.00
CA LYS A 30 0.51 -4.41 16.29
C LYS A 30 -1.00 -4.59 16.38
N MET A 31 -1.72 -4.35 15.27
CA MET A 31 -3.17 -4.46 15.22
C MET A 31 -3.62 -4.82 13.79
N ILE A 32 -4.68 -5.62 13.73
CA ILE A 32 -5.47 -5.90 12.53
C ILE A 32 -6.90 -5.44 12.82
N TYR A 33 -7.44 -4.55 11.99
CA TYR A 33 -8.76 -3.95 12.18
C TYR A 33 -9.59 -4.01 10.89
N PRO A 34 -10.43 -5.05 10.72
CA PRO A 34 -11.40 -5.11 9.63
C PRO A 34 -12.48 -4.04 9.77
N LEU A 35 -12.86 -3.42 8.65
CA LEU A 35 -13.92 -2.43 8.58
C LEU A 35 -15.19 -3.02 7.92
N ALA A 36 -16.33 -2.38 8.17
CA ALA A 36 -17.61 -2.79 7.60
C ALA A 36 -17.67 -2.68 6.05
N ASP A 37 -16.76 -1.92 5.42
CA ASP A 37 -16.65 -1.81 3.97
C ASP A 37 -15.82 -2.95 3.33
N GLY A 38 -15.41 -3.94 4.14
CA GLY A 38 -14.59 -5.07 3.70
C GLY A 38 -13.10 -4.76 3.59
N SER A 39 -12.67 -3.51 3.82
CA SER A 39 -11.25 -3.18 3.91
C SER A 39 -10.67 -3.57 5.27
N VAL A 40 -9.35 -3.72 5.32
CA VAL A 40 -8.63 -4.06 6.55
C VAL A 40 -7.53 -3.05 6.78
N ILE A 41 -7.46 -2.52 8.01
CA ILE A 41 -6.37 -1.67 8.46
C ILE A 41 -5.37 -2.53 9.23
N LEU A 42 -4.10 -2.44 8.84
CA LEU A 42 -2.97 -3.00 9.56
C LEU A 42 -2.15 -1.86 10.18
N THR A 43 -1.64 -2.09 11.38
CA THR A 43 -0.62 -1.22 12.00
C THR A 43 0.53 -2.07 12.50
N PHE A 44 1.72 -1.48 12.55
CA PHE A 44 2.95 -2.18 12.89
C PHE A 44 3.54 -1.66 14.20
N LYS A 45 4.44 -2.44 14.80
CA LYS A 45 5.18 -2.02 16.00
C LYS A 45 6.18 -0.90 15.70
N SER A 46 6.75 -0.89 14.50
CA SER A 46 7.55 0.21 13.96
C SER A 46 6.95 0.71 12.66
N ASP A 47 6.92 2.02 12.47
CA ASP A 47 6.34 2.65 11.28
C ASP A 47 7.35 2.78 10.13
N SER A 48 6.88 2.70 8.89
CA SER A 48 7.65 3.10 7.71
C SER A 48 7.63 4.62 7.57
N ALA A 49 8.80 5.22 7.37
CA ALA A 49 8.92 6.65 7.09
C ALA A 49 8.27 7.04 5.73
N SER A 50 8.11 6.08 4.82
CA SER A 50 7.50 6.32 3.50
C SER A 50 5.97 6.43 3.56
N CYS A 51 5.32 5.91 4.62
CA CYS A 51 3.87 6.05 4.75
C CYS A 51 3.50 7.41 5.34
N THR A 52 2.87 8.26 4.52
CA THR A 52 2.69 9.69 4.80
C THR A 52 1.45 10.06 5.62
N ASN A 53 0.57 9.12 6.00
CA ASN A 53 -0.56 9.47 6.87
C ASN A 53 -0.12 9.99 8.23
N ALA A 54 -0.98 10.77 8.88
CA ALA A 54 -0.74 11.30 10.22
C ALA A 54 -1.02 10.31 11.37
N GLY A 55 -1.37 9.05 11.07
CA GLY A 55 -1.66 8.02 12.09
C GLY A 55 -0.45 7.75 12.99
N ILE A 56 -0.70 7.47 14.27
CA ILE A 56 0.31 6.99 15.23
C ILE A 56 -0.31 5.83 16.02
N PRO A 57 0.03 4.57 15.72
CA PRO A 57 0.92 4.09 14.65
C PRO A 57 0.38 4.39 13.24
N LYS A 58 1.23 4.32 12.21
CA LYS A 58 0.81 4.50 10.80
C LYS A 58 -0.18 3.42 10.40
N HIS A 59 -1.15 3.80 9.59
CA HIS A 59 -2.18 2.90 9.07
C HIS A 59 -1.84 2.44 7.65
N TYR A 60 -1.97 1.14 7.39
CA TYR A 60 -1.79 0.56 6.06
C TYR A 60 -3.07 -0.15 5.68
N GLN A 61 -3.65 0.21 4.54
CA GLN A 61 -4.97 -0.26 4.16
C GLN A 61 -4.89 -1.35 3.08
N LEU A 62 -5.51 -2.49 3.35
CA LEU A 62 -5.80 -3.52 2.37
C LEU A 62 -7.25 -3.36 1.90
N LYS A 63 -7.45 -3.10 0.60
CA LYS A 63 -8.78 -2.78 0.05
C LYS A 63 -8.93 -3.24 -1.39
N VAL A 64 -10.09 -3.81 -1.73
CA VAL A 64 -10.43 -4.20 -3.10
C VAL A 64 -10.35 -3.00 -4.05
N ASN A 65 -9.90 -3.23 -5.28
CA ASN A 65 -9.67 -2.23 -6.34
C ASN A 65 -8.62 -1.17 -6.00
N SER A 66 -7.90 -1.33 -4.90
CA SER A 66 -6.77 -0.47 -4.53
C SER A 66 -5.47 -1.20 -4.84
N ASN A 67 -4.56 -0.54 -5.56
CA ASN A 67 -3.24 -1.09 -5.88
C ASN A 67 -3.29 -2.51 -6.49
N GLY A 68 -4.27 -2.78 -7.37
CA GLY A 68 -4.43 -4.08 -8.04
C GLY A 68 -5.00 -5.23 -7.20
N VAL A 69 -5.45 -4.98 -5.97
CA VAL A 69 -6.03 -5.99 -5.08
C VAL A 69 -7.45 -6.36 -5.52
N THR A 70 -7.67 -7.65 -5.82
CA THR A 70 -9.01 -8.24 -6.04
C THR A 70 -9.60 -8.75 -4.72
N GLU A 71 -10.88 -9.13 -4.71
CA GLU A 71 -11.50 -9.76 -3.53
C GLU A 71 -10.80 -11.06 -3.11
N THR A 72 -10.49 -11.93 -4.07
CA THR A 72 -9.70 -13.14 -3.82
C THR A 72 -8.31 -12.81 -3.26
N ALA A 73 -7.64 -11.79 -3.81
CA ALA A 73 -6.34 -11.37 -3.32
C ALA A 73 -6.44 -10.82 -1.88
N LEU A 74 -7.47 -10.02 -1.57
CA LEU A 74 -7.71 -9.49 -0.24
C LEU A 74 -7.80 -10.62 0.79
N ASN A 75 -8.58 -11.67 0.52
CA ASN A 75 -8.73 -12.81 1.44
C ASN A 75 -7.41 -13.57 1.65
N ASN A 76 -6.64 -13.80 0.58
CA ASN A 76 -5.34 -14.46 0.67
C ASN A 76 -4.34 -13.63 1.46
N ILE A 77 -4.24 -12.34 1.14
CA ILE A 77 -3.35 -11.39 1.80
C ILE A 77 -3.72 -11.24 3.29
N TYR A 78 -5.00 -11.08 3.59
CA TYR A 78 -5.50 -10.99 4.97
C TYR A 78 -5.17 -12.24 5.78
N SER A 79 -5.26 -13.43 5.17
CA SER A 79 -4.92 -14.70 5.84
C SER A 79 -3.44 -14.75 6.25
N ILE A 80 -2.54 -14.23 5.40
CA ILE A 80 -1.11 -14.11 5.73
C ILE A 80 -0.89 -13.12 6.88
N ALA A 81 -1.59 -11.97 6.88
CA ALA A 81 -1.49 -11.02 7.98
C ALA A 81 -1.94 -11.63 9.31
N MET A 82 -3.07 -12.36 9.31
CA MET A 82 -3.57 -13.06 10.50
C MET A 82 -2.60 -14.13 11.00
N LEU A 83 -1.97 -14.87 10.08
CA LEU A 83 -0.95 -15.86 10.41
C LEU A 83 0.30 -15.21 11.04
N ALA A 84 0.80 -14.12 10.46
CA ALA A 84 1.94 -13.39 11.01
C ALA A 84 1.63 -12.82 12.40
N PHE A 85 0.42 -12.28 12.59
CA PHE A 85 -0.03 -11.74 13.87
C PHE A 85 -0.15 -12.83 14.94
N SER A 86 -0.78 -13.97 14.61
CA SER A 86 -0.99 -15.07 15.57
C SER A 86 0.30 -15.79 15.95
N THR A 87 1.27 -15.88 15.02
CA THR A 87 2.58 -16.49 15.26
C THR A 87 3.62 -15.50 15.81
N GLY A 88 3.30 -14.21 15.83
CA GLY A 88 4.24 -13.16 16.24
C GLY A 88 5.46 -13.01 15.33
N LYS A 89 5.40 -13.51 14.09
CA LYS A 89 6.45 -13.36 13.08
C LYS A 89 6.45 -11.95 12.48
N ASN A 90 7.58 -11.58 11.86
CA ASN A 90 7.66 -10.36 11.07
C ASN A 90 6.80 -10.52 9.81
N LEU A 91 6.09 -9.46 9.42
CA LEU A 91 5.39 -9.37 8.16
C LEU A 91 6.07 -8.31 7.30
N THR A 92 6.43 -8.66 6.08
CA THR A 92 6.95 -7.76 5.06
C THR A 92 5.81 -7.38 4.12
N ILE A 93 5.45 -6.10 4.03
CA ILE A 93 4.40 -5.57 3.14
C ILE A 93 4.98 -4.73 2.01
N TYR A 94 4.35 -4.78 0.85
CA TYR A 94 4.56 -3.84 -0.25
C TYR A 94 3.33 -2.96 -0.40
N PHE A 95 3.50 -1.64 -0.26
CA PHE A 95 2.42 -0.67 -0.29
C PHE A 95 2.73 0.53 -1.19
N ASP A 96 1.67 1.20 -1.64
CA ASP A 96 1.75 2.44 -2.43
C ASP A 96 1.96 3.65 -1.50
N ASP A 97 3.13 4.26 -1.55
CA ASP A 97 3.52 5.42 -0.75
C ASP A 97 3.08 6.77 -1.33
N SER A 98 2.50 6.78 -2.53
CA SER A 98 1.99 7.99 -3.18
C SER A 98 0.67 8.47 -2.58
N THR A 99 0.04 7.64 -1.74
CA THR A 99 -1.23 7.94 -1.06
C THR A 99 -1.04 7.93 0.45
N SER A 100 -1.82 8.76 1.15
CA SER A 100 -1.85 8.71 2.62
C SER A 100 -2.46 7.40 3.14
N SER A 101 -3.28 6.68 2.36
CA SER A 101 -3.87 5.41 2.79
C SER A 101 -2.87 4.25 2.80
N CYS A 102 -1.70 4.40 2.18
CA CYS A 102 -0.64 3.40 2.14
C CYS A 102 -1.17 2.02 1.71
N TYR A 103 -1.79 1.98 0.53
CA TYR A 103 -2.54 0.80 0.07
C TYR A 103 -1.62 -0.39 -0.18
N ILE A 104 -1.85 -1.47 0.55
CA ILE A 104 -1.10 -2.73 0.45
C ILE A 104 -1.51 -3.46 -0.84
N ASN A 105 -0.52 -3.95 -1.59
CA ASN A 105 -0.73 -4.82 -2.76
C ASN A 105 -0.40 -6.30 -2.46
N ARG A 106 0.68 -6.55 -1.71
CA ARG A 106 1.18 -7.90 -1.42
C ARG A 106 1.97 -7.91 -0.11
N MET A 107 2.11 -9.09 0.48
CA MET A 107 2.88 -9.29 1.69
C MET A 107 3.44 -10.70 1.75
N LEU A 108 4.43 -10.90 2.60
CA LEU A 108 5.05 -12.19 2.84
C LEU A 108 5.52 -12.29 4.30
N ILE A 109 5.64 -13.53 4.76
CA ILE A 109 6.35 -13.88 5.99
C ILE A 109 7.66 -14.50 5.52
N GLU A 110 8.78 -13.85 5.82
CA GLU A 110 10.11 -14.43 5.64
C GLU A 110 10.42 -15.34 6.84
N ASP A 111 10.98 -16.51 6.58
CA ASP A 111 11.62 -17.33 7.60
C ASP A 111 13.05 -16.80 7.82
N GLU A 112 13.41 -16.62 9.09
CA GLU A 112 14.77 -16.23 9.50
C GLU A 112 15.62 -17.52 9.57
N ASP A 113 16.06 -18.02 8.42
CA ASP A 113 17.08 -19.09 8.32
C ASP A 113 18.51 -18.52 8.40
#